data_AF-A0A6N8HYR1-F1
#
_entry.id   AF-A0A6N8HYR1-F1
#
_cell.length_a   1.000
_cell.length_b   1.000
_cell.length_c   1.000
_cell.angle_alpha   90.00
_cell.angle_beta   90.00
_cell.angle_gamma   90.00
#
_symmetry.space_group_name_H-M   'P 1'
#
loop_
_entity.id
_entity.type
_entity.pdbx_description
1 polymer ?
#
loop_
_entity_poly.entity_id
_entity_poly.type
_entity_poly.pdbx_seq_one_letter_code
_entity_poly.pdbx_strand_id
1 'polypeptide(L)'
;MDPLKEKKTQDNDLIRSITYYASFQPFVGLCSSVISGLFLFFKGEPWSLAMLLYVAIPFLGFTAIYAVIAVYMKTKHDRMVPFVNRKVRIPTIVILIVLVCFQIVNSVI
;
A
#
# COMPACT_ATOMS: atom_id res chain seq x y z
N MET A 1 -25.12 -31.42 8.37
CA MET A 1 -24.18 -30.54 7.64
C MET A 1 -22.78 -31.11 7.88
N ASP A 2 -21.97 -31.32 6.84
CA ASP A 2 -20.67 -32.00 6.99
C ASP A 2 -19.64 -31.02 7.59
N PRO A 3 -19.11 -31.28 8.80
CA PRO A 3 -18.20 -30.35 9.50
C PRO A 3 -16.90 -30.09 8.72
N LEU A 4 -16.49 -31.02 7.83
CA LEU A 4 -15.32 -30.83 6.99
C LEU A 4 -15.56 -29.81 5.87
N LYS A 5 -16.81 -29.67 5.42
CA LYS A 5 -17.21 -28.73 4.36
C LYS A 5 -17.32 -27.29 4.88
N GLU A 6 -17.81 -27.12 6.10
CA GLU A 6 -17.86 -25.81 6.77
C GLU A 6 -16.45 -25.26 7.03
N LYS A 7 -15.55 -26.09 7.55
CA LYS A 7 -14.16 -25.68 7.83
C LYS A 7 -13.42 -25.22 6.57
N LYS A 8 -13.53 -25.98 5.46
CA LYS A 8 -12.91 -25.61 4.17
C LYS A 8 -13.47 -24.31 3.58
N THR A 9 -14.72 -23.97 3.90
CA THR A 9 -15.35 -22.71 3.45
C THR A 9 -14.83 -21.53 4.26
N GLN A 10 -14.75 -21.66 5.59
CA GLN A 10 -14.17 -20.64 6.46
C GLN A 10 -12.69 -20.34 6.13
N ASP A 11 -11.88 -21.36 5.89
CA ASP A 11 -10.46 -21.18 5.53
C ASP A 11 -10.30 -20.39 4.22
N ASN A 12 -11.16 -20.65 3.23
CA ASN A 12 -11.15 -19.94 1.96
C ASN A 12 -11.56 -18.47 2.10
N ASP A 13 -12.56 -18.18 2.95
CA ASP A 13 -13.02 -16.81 3.19
C ASP A 13 -11.98 -15.99 3.96
N LEU A 14 -11.29 -16.61 4.92
CA LEU A 14 -10.19 -15.99 5.65
C LEU A 14 -9.01 -15.66 4.72
N ILE A 15 -8.60 -16.62 3.88
CA ILE A 15 -7.57 -16.42 2.85
C ILE A 15 -7.94 -15.27 1.91
N ARG A 16 -9.20 -15.21 1.47
CA ARG A 16 -9.70 -14.15 0.59
C ARG A 16 -9.63 -12.79 1.27
N SER A 17 -10.02 -12.72 2.54
CA SER A 17 -10.02 -11.49 3.34
C SER A 17 -8.60 -10.98 3.57
N ILE A 18 -7.65 -11.86 3.90
CA ILE A 18 -6.23 -11.53 4.04
C ILE A 18 -5.65 -11.02 2.72
N THR A 19 -5.96 -11.71 1.61
CA THR A 19 -5.51 -11.30 0.26
C THR A 19 -6.03 -9.91 -0.09
N TYR A 20 -7.31 -9.64 0.21
CA TYR A 20 -7.92 -8.34 -0.03
C TYR A 20 -7.26 -7.25 0.83
N TYR A 21 -7.10 -7.49 2.14
CA TYR A 21 -6.44 -6.58 3.06
C TYR A 21 -5.00 -6.26 2.62
N ALA A 22 -4.21 -7.28 2.30
CA ALA A 22 -2.82 -7.12 1.85
C ALA A 22 -2.74 -6.27 0.58
N SER A 23 -3.61 -6.54 -0.41
CA SER A 23 -3.66 -5.79 -1.67
C SER A 23 -4.07 -4.32 -1.53
N PHE A 24 -4.58 -3.91 -0.37
CA PHE A 24 -4.90 -2.52 -0.06
C PHE A 24 -3.76 -1.78 0.66
N GLN A 25 -2.81 -2.49 1.28
CA GLN A 25 -1.76 -1.86 2.08
C GLN A 25 -0.94 -0.84 1.28
N PRO A 26 -0.44 -1.13 0.06
CA PRO A 26 0.36 -0.15 -0.67
C PRO A 26 -0.42 1.12 -1.02
N PHE A 27 -1.73 0.99 -1.30
CA PHE A 27 -2.59 2.16 -1.53
C PHE A 27 -2.76 3.01 -0.27
N VAL A 28 -3.00 2.38 0.89
CA VAL A 28 -3.10 3.08 2.18
C VAL A 28 -1.80 3.83 2.49
N GLY A 29 -0.65 3.17 2.33
CA GLY A 29 0.64 3.80 2.55
C GLY A 29 0.91 4.97 1.60
N LEU A 30 0.47 4.88 0.35
CA LEU A 30 0.58 5.97 -0.61
C LEU A 30 -0.29 7.18 -0.19
N CYS A 31 -1.54 6.94 0.21
CA CYS A 31 -2.41 8.00 0.74
C CYS A 31 -1.80 8.68 1.98
N SER A 32 -1.27 7.89 2.93
CA SER A 32 -0.57 8.43 4.10
C SER A 32 0.64 9.28 3.71
N SER A 33 1.40 8.84 2.71
CA SER A 33 2.57 9.57 2.20
C SER A 33 2.15 10.93 1.63
N VAL A 34 1.08 10.99 0.84
CA VAL A 34 0.54 12.27 0.34
C VAL A 34 0.13 13.20 1.48
N ILE A 35 -0.60 12.68 2.47
CA ILE A 35 -1.05 13.48 3.62
C ILE A 35 0.16 14.03 4.39
N SER A 36 1.20 13.22 4.62
CA SER A 36 2.45 13.67 5.23
C SER A 36 3.15 14.75 4.41
N GLY A 37 3.21 14.58 3.08
CA GLY A 37 3.79 15.57 2.17
C GLY A 37 3.03 16.90 2.18
N LEU A 38 1.68 16.85 2.16
CA LEU A 38 0.83 18.03 2.26
C LEU A 38 1.02 18.74 3.61
N PHE A 39 1.08 17.98 4.71
CA PHE A 39 1.31 18.54 6.04
C PHE A 39 2.64 19.29 6.14
N LEU A 40 3.72 18.71 5.61
CA LEU A 40 5.05 19.35 5.60
C LEU A 40 5.08 20.59 4.68
N PHE A 41 4.39 20.53 3.54
CA PHE A 41 4.25 21.69 2.66
C PHE A 41 3.57 22.87 3.36
N PHE A 42 2.46 22.64 4.07
CA PHE A 42 1.77 23.70 4.83
C PHE A 42 2.59 24.23 6.01
N LYS A 43 3.55 23.45 6.52
CA LYS A 43 4.50 23.89 7.55
C LYS A 43 5.59 24.83 7.01
N GLY A 44 5.76 24.93 5.68
CA GLY A 44 6.78 25.77 5.06
C GLY A 44 8.21 25.25 5.26
N GLU A 45 8.36 23.96 5.54
CA GLU A 45 9.66 23.34 5.73
C GLU A 45 10.42 23.23 4.39
N PRO A 46 11.74 23.47 4.36
CA PRO A 46 12.53 23.39 3.14
C PRO A 46 12.61 21.94 2.65
N TRP A 47 12.25 21.72 1.39
CA TRP A 47 12.30 20.40 0.79
C TRP A 47 13.75 19.92 0.66
N SER A 48 14.05 18.83 1.35
CA SER A 48 15.34 18.15 1.28
C SER A 48 15.15 16.68 0.92
N LEU A 49 16.23 16.03 0.48
CA LEU A 49 16.23 14.59 0.23
C LEU A 49 15.79 13.78 1.46
N ALA A 50 16.13 14.25 2.66
CA ALA A 50 15.71 13.62 3.91
C ALA A 50 14.18 13.68 4.10
N MET A 51 13.54 14.81 3.77
CA MET A 51 12.09 14.92 3.80
C MET A 51 11.40 14.07 2.75
N LEU A 52 11.98 13.97 1.54
CA LEU A 52 11.48 13.07 0.50
C LEU A 52 11.45 11.61 0.98
N LEU A 53 12.54 11.16 1.58
CA LEU A 53 12.62 9.82 2.16
C LEU A 53 11.63 9.65 3.31
N TYR A 54 11.50 10.65 4.18
CA TYR A 54 10.55 10.62 5.30
C TYR A 54 9.10 10.50 4.82
N VAL A 55 8.71 11.26 3.80
CA VAL A 55 7.38 11.21 3.18
C VAL A 55 7.12 9.86 2.53
N ALA A 56 8.14 9.17 2.04
CA ALA A 56 8.00 7.83 1.45
C ALA A 56 7.90 6.70 2.49
N ILE A 57 8.27 6.93 3.76
CA ILE A 57 8.27 5.89 4.81
C ILE A 57 6.92 5.17 4.93
N PRO A 58 5.75 5.85 4.98
CA PRO A 58 4.47 5.17 5.07
C PRO A 58 4.25 4.21 3.89
N PHE A 59 4.48 4.66 2.66
CA PHE A 59 4.35 3.81 1.48
C PHE A 59 5.29 2.60 1.52
N LEU A 60 6.56 2.80 1.88
CA LEU A 60 7.54 1.73 1.99
C LEU A 60 7.17 0.74 3.09
N GLY A 61 6.75 1.21 4.27
CA GLY A 61 6.34 0.38 5.39
C GLY A 61 5.13 -0.50 5.08
N PHE A 62 4.08 0.08 4.50
CA PHE A 62 2.90 -0.68 4.09
C PHE A 62 3.18 -1.63 2.92
N THR A 63 4.11 -1.26 2.02
CA THR A 63 4.58 -2.15 0.96
C THR A 63 5.38 -3.33 1.51
N ALA A 64 6.19 -3.12 2.55
CA ALA A 64 6.89 -4.20 3.24
C ALA A 64 5.91 -5.17 3.92
N ILE A 65 4.87 -4.66 4.59
CA ILE A 65 3.79 -5.49 5.17
C ILE A 65 3.11 -6.31 4.07
N TYR A 66 2.75 -5.68 2.95
CA TYR A 66 2.22 -6.40 1.79
C TYR A 66 3.18 -7.51 1.33
N ALA A 67 4.46 -7.22 1.20
CA ALA A 67 5.45 -8.16 0.68
C ALA A 67 5.56 -9.39 1.57
N VAL A 68 5.59 -9.21 2.90
CA VAL A 68 5.59 -10.32 3.87
C VAL A 68 4.35 -11.19 3.69
N ILE A 69 3.16 -10.59 3.61
CA ILE A 69 1.91 -11.36 3.43
C ILE A 69 1.89 -12.06 2.06
N ALA A 70 2.30 -11.38 0.99
CA ALA A 70 2.32 -11.95 -0.35
C ALA A 70 3.28 -13.13 -0.47
N VAL A 71 4.48 -13.04 0.12
CA VAL A 71 5.45 -14.13 0.17
C VAL A 71 4.91 -15.30 1.01
N TYR A 72 4.31 -15.02 2.17
CA TYR A 72 3.67 -16.05 3.00
C TYR A 72 2.56 -16.78 2.23
N MET A 73 1.68 -16.03 1.56
CA MET A 73 0.57 -16.60 0.78
C MET A 73 1.06 -17.42 -0.42
N LYS A 74 2.13 -16.97 -1.10
CA LYS A 74 2.71 -17.70 -2.22
C LYS A 74 3.40 -18.99 -1.77
N THR A 75 4.11 -18.97 -0.63
CA THR A 75 4.86 -20.12 -0.13
C THR A 75 3.98 -21.16 0.56
N LYS A 76 2.95 -20.75 1.30
CA LYS A 76 2.09 -21.68 2.06
C LYS A 76 0.81 -22.11 1.35
N HIS A 77 0.26 -21.26 0.49
CA HIS A 77 -1.06 -21.48 -0.11
C HIS A 77 -1.05 -21.45 -1.65
N ASP A 78 0.13 -21.32 -2.27
CA ASP A 78 0.33 -21.16 -3.73
C ASP A 78 -0.57 -20.09 -4.37
N ARG A 79 -0.94 -19.06 -3.58
CA ARG A 79 -1.81 -17.97 -4.04
C ARG A 79 -1.01 -16.72 -4.32
N MET A 80 -1.27 -16.10 -5.48
CA MET A 80 -0.74 -14.77 -5.78
C MET A 80 -1.63 -13.68 -5.17
N VAL A 81 -1.02 -12.79 -4.40
CA VAL A 81 -1.67 -11.60 -3.86
C VAL A 81 -1.34 -10.42 -4.78
N PRO A 82 -2.33 -9.76 -5.41
CA PRO A 82 -2.05 -8.61 -6.26
C PRO A 82 -1.48 -7.45 -5.44
N PHE A 83 -0.44 -6.78 -5.96
CA PHE A 83 0.22 -5.63 -5.30
C PHE A 83 -0.77 -4.54 -4.92
N VAL A 84 -1.71 -4.23 -5.83
CA VAL A 84 -2.77 -3.26 -5.58
C VAL A 84 -4.09 -3.86 -6.04
N ASN A 85 -5.14 -3.69 -5.23
CA ASN A 85 -6.47 -4.11 -5.61
C ASN A 85 -6.92 -3.44 -6.91
N ARG A 86 -7.55 -4.20 -7.82
CA ARG A 86 -8.00 -3.70 -9.13
C ARG A 86 -8.87 -2.44 -9.03
N LYS A 87 -9.69 -2.32 -7.96
CA LYS A 87 -10.56 -1.15 -7.72
C LYS A 87 -9.78 0.14 -7.46
N VAL A 88 -8.62 0.06 -6.81
CA VAL A 88 -7.82 1.23 -6.43
C VAL A 88 -6.55 1.39 -7.26
N ARG A 89 -6.33 0.53 -8.26
CA ARG A 89 -5.15 0.61 -9.14
C ARG A 89 -5.04 1.95 -9.86
N ILE A 90 -6.13 2.43 -10.50
CA ILE A 90 -6.12 3.72 -11.20
C ILE A 90 -5.89 4.87 -10.21
N PRO A 91 -6.63 4.98 -9.09
CA PRO A 91 -6.34 5.96 -8.04
C PRO A 91 -4.88 5.93 -7.55
N THR A 92 -4.31 4.74 -7.36
CA THR A 92 -2.90 4.59 -6.91
C THR A 92 -1.95 5.23 -7.92
N ILE A 93 -2.13 4.97 -9.21
CA ILE A 93 -1.28 5.53 -10.27
C ILE A 93 -1.42 7.06 -10.30
N VAL A 94 -2.65 7.57 -10.25
CA VAL A 94 -2.92 9.02 -10.24
C VAL A 94 -2.24 9.68 -9.04
N ILE A 95 -2.41 9.11 -7.84
CA ILE A 95 -1.81 9.63 -6.62
C ILE A 95 -0.29 9.61 -6.71
N LEU A 96 0.30 8.54 -7.26
CA LEU A 96 1.75 8.42 -7.40
C LEU A 96 2.30 9.48 -8.36
N ILE A 97 1.61 9.74 -9.47
CA ILE A 97 1.96 10.82 -10.41
C ILE A 97 1.85 12.18 -9.70
N VAL A 98 0.75 12.44 -8.98
CA VAL A 98 0.56 13.69 -8.23
C VAL A 98 1.68 13.89 -7.21
N LEU A 99 2.01 12.85 -6.44
CA LEU A 99 3.09 12.88 -5.47
C LEU A 99 4.42 13.23 -6.15
N VAL A 100 4.79 12.52 -7.22
CA VAL A 100 6.04 12.77 -7.95
C VAL A 100 6.09 14.17 -8.54
N CYS A 101 5.01 14.63 -9.21
CA CYS A 101 4.94 15.98 -9.76
C CYS A 101 5.05 17.05 -8.66
N PHE A 102 4.36 16.85 -7.54
CA PHE A 102 4.43 17.74 -6.38
C PHE A 102 5.85 17.80 -5.82
N GLN A 103 6.57 16.67 -5.77
CA GLN A 103 7.96 16.65 -5.33
C GLN A 103 8.92 17.34 -6.30
N ILE A 104 8.73 17.16 -7.61
CA ILE A 104 9.57 17.81 -8.62
C ILE A 104 9.40 19.34 -8.54
N VAL A 105 8.16 19.83 -8.45
CA VAL A 105 7.90 21.28 -8.35
C VAL A 105 8.55 21.85 -7.09
N ASN A 106 8.43 21.17 -5.95
CA ASN A 106 8.97 21.64 -4.67
C ASN A 106 10.49 21.48 -4.50
N SER A 107 11.15 20.63 -5.31
CA SER A 107 12.61 20.47 -5.26
C SER A 107 13.35 21.43 -6.19
N VAL A 108 12.63 22.10 -7.10
CA VAL A 108 13.16 23.06 -8.06
C VAL A 108 12.99 24.52 -7.57
N ILE A 109 12.07 24.77 -6.63
CA ILE A 109 11.79 26.07 -6.00
C ILE A 109 12.56 26.18 -4.69
#